data_AF-A0AAN7RDB8-F1
#
_entry.id   AF-A0AAN7RDB8-F1
#
_cell.length_a   1.000
_cell.length_b   1.000
_cell.length_c   1.000
_cell.angle_alpha   90.00
_cell.angle_beta   90.00
_cell.angle_gamma   90.00
#
_symmetry.space_group_name_H-M   'P 1'
#
loop_
_entity.id
_entity.type
_entity.pdbx_description
1 polymer ?
#
loop_
_entity_poly.entity_id
_entity_poly.type
_entity_poly.pdbx_seq_one_letter_code
_entity_poly.pdbx_strand_id
1 'polypeptide(L)'
;MQIVVSSFDVIAGFGAAKPYTALALQTISRHFRCLRDAISGQIQATRESLGEQDSSARVGIARLRYVDQQLRQQRALQPLGMMQQHVWRPQRGLPENSVSILRAWLFEHFLHP
;
A
#
# COMPACT_ATOMS: atom_id res chain seq x y z
N MET A 1 -8.87 17.74 17.64
CA MET A 1 -9.79 18.86 17.27
C MET A 1 -9.94 19.92 18.36
N GLN A 2 -10.02 19.58 19.66
CA GLN A 2 -10.22 20.59 20.73
C GLN A 2 -9.21 21.76 20.73
N ILE A 3 -7.93 21.50 20.48
CA ILE A 3 -6.88 22.53 20.41
C ILE A 3 -7.14 23.54 19.27
N VAL A 4 -7.67 23.05 18.14
CA VAL A 4 -8.04 23.89 17.00
C VAL A 4 -9.30 24.70 17.33
N VAL A 5 -10.26 24.08 18.03
CA VAL A 5 -11.47 24.79 18.48
C VAL A 5 -11.12 25.93 19.43
N SER A 6 -10.27 25.68 20.44
CA SER A 6 -9.91 26.69 21.43
C SER A 6 -9.10 27.84 20.85
N SER A 7 -8.16 27.56 19.94
CA SER A 7 -7.39 28.63 19.26
C SER A 7 -8.28 29.52 18.37
N PHE A 8 -9.21 28.93 17.63
CA PHE A 8 -10.18 29.70 16.85
C PHE A 8 -11.14 30.50 17.72
N ASP A 9 -11.61 29.93 18.83
CA ASP A 9 -12.51 30.64 19.75
C ASP A 9 -11.81 31.81 20.45
N VAL A 10 -10.50 31.73 20.71
CA VAL A 10 -9.69 32.82 21.28
C VAL A 10 -9.47 33.96 20.28
N ILE A 11 -9.26 33.65 18.99
CA ILE A 11 -8.91 34.65 17.97
C ILE A 11 -10.15 35.27 17.31
N ALA A 12 -11.15 34.45 16.99
CA ALA A 12 -12.34 34.84 16.23
C ALA A 12 -13.62 34.94 17.09
N GLY A 13 -13.51 34.68 18.39
CA GLY A 13 -14.62 34.74 19.34
C GLY A 13 -15.29 33.39 19.58
N PHE A 14 -15.99 33.29 20.72
CA PHE A 14 -16.58 32.05 21.20
C PHE A 14 -17.52 31.40 20.18
N GLY A 15 -17.25 30.15 19.83
CA GLY A 15 -18.06 29.37 18.90
C GLY A 15 -17.73 29.59 17.41
N ALA A 16 -16.75 30.42 17.08
CA ALA A 16 -16.32 30.64 15.70
C ALA A 16 -15.81 29.36 15.02
N ALA A 17 -15.25 28.43 15.79
CA ALA A 17 -14.75 27.16 15.26
C ALA A 17 -15.86 26.14 14.89
N LYS A 18 -17.08 26.30 15.43
CA LYS A 18 -18.16 25.30 15.33
C LYS A 18 -18.53 24.90 13.90
N PRO A 19 -18.80 25.83 12.95
CA PRO A 19 -19.21 25.43 11.59
C PRO A 19 -18.11 24.68 10.84
N TYR A 20 -16.85 25.10 11.01
CA TYR A 20 -15.70 24.48 10.35
C TYR A 20 -15.40 23.09 10.91
N THR A 21 -15.41 22.96 12.23
CA THR A 21 -15.07 21.68 12.89
C THR A 21 -16.17 20.65 12.75
N ALA A 22 -17.45 21.06 12.75
CA ALA A 22 -18.58 20.17 12.48
C ALA A 22 -18.51 19.60 11.06
N LEU A 23 -18.29 20.46 10.04
CA LEU A 23 -18.16 20.03 8.65
C LEU A 23 -16.94 19.12 8.44
N ALA A 24 -15.79 19.49 9.02
CA ALA A 24 -14.58 18.69 8.94
C ALA A 24 -14.81 17.29 9.53
N LEU A 25 -15.40 17.21 10.73
CA LEU A 25 -15.68 15.94 11.40
C LEU A 25 -16.65 15.08 10.58
N GLN A 26 -17.73 15.67 10.07
CA GLN A 26 -18.70 14.95 9.24
C GLN A 26 -18.06 14.41 7.96
N THR A 27 -17.25 15.24 7.28
CA THR A 27 -16.58 14.88 6.03
C THR A 27 -15.59 13.74 6.25
N ILE A 28 -14.71 13.88 7.24
CA ILE A 28 -13.72 12.87 7.61
C ILE A 28 -14.42 11.56 7.99
N SER A 29 -15.47 11.62 8.82
CA SER A 29 -16.22 10.44 9.24
C SER A 29 -16.89 9.73 8.06
N ARG A 30 -17.43 10.48 7.10
CA ARG A 30 -17.99 9.92 5.87
C ARG A 30 -16.92 9.23 5.04
N HIS A 31 -15.75 9.84 4.85
CA HIS A 31 -14.65 9.24 4.10
C HIS A 31 -14.18 7.93 4.73
N PHE A 32 -13.95 7.90 6.05
CA PHE A 32 -13.55 6.68 6.74
C PHE A 32 -14.60 5.57 6.66
N ARG A 33 -15.89 5.93 6.77
CA ARG A 33 -16.98 4.97 6.57
C ARG A 33 -16.98 4.39 5.16
N CYS A 34 -16.94 5.23 4.12
CA CYS A 34 -16.89 4.75 2.74
C CYS A 34 -15.67 3.87 2.47
N LEU A 35 -14.49 4.23 3.00
CA LEU A 35 -13.28 3.43 2.87
C LEU A 35 -13.44 2.07 3.54
N ARG A 36 -13.92 2.04 4.79
CA ARG A 36 -14.18 0.81 5.52
C ARG A 36 -15.18 -0.07 4.78
N ASP A 37 -16.28 0.51 4.30
CA ASP A 37 -17.34 -0.23 3.61
C ASP A 37 -16.82 -0.80 2.28
N ALA A 38 -15.99 -0.05 1.55
CA ALA A 38 -15.32 -0.54 0.34
C ALA A 38 -14.35 -1.69 0.64
N ILE A 39 -13.52 -1.58 1.68
CA ILE A 39 -12.60 -2.65 2.09
C ILE A 39 -13.39 -3.90 2.50
N SER A 40 -14.43 -3.74 3.33
CA SER A 40 -15.29 -4.85 3.74
C SER A 40 -15.98 -5.52 2.54
N GLY A 41 -16.47 -4.73 1.59
CA GLY A 41 -17.06 -5.24 0.35
C GLY A 41 -16.06 -6.02 -0.50
N GLN A 42 -14.82 -5.54 -0.61
CA GLN A 42 -13.75 -6.27 -1.32
C GLN A 42 -13.37 -7.58 -0.63
N ILE A 43 -13.28 -7.59 0.71
CA ILE A 43 -13.02 -8.82 1.48
C ILE A 43 -14.14 -9.83 1.23
N GLN A 44 -15.40 -9.40 1.29
CA GLN A 44 -16.55 -10.27 1.07
C GLN A 44 -16.59 -10.82 -0.35
N ALA A 45 -16.43 -9.97 -1.37
CA ALA A 45 -16.38 -10.40 -2.76
C ALA A 45 -15.22 -11.37 -3.04
N THR A 46 -14.07 -11.15 -2.40
CA THR A 46 -12.91 -12.06 -2.50
C THR A 46 -13.23 -13.41 -1.86
N ARG A 47 -13.91 -13.45 -0.71
CA ARG A 47 -14.33 -14.68 -0.04
C ARG A 47 -15.32 -15.48 -0.88
N GLU A 48 -16.31 -14.79 -1.47
CA GLU A 48 -17.29 -15.39 -2.37
C GLU A 48 -16.64 -15.95 -3.64
N SER A 49 -15.76 -15.17 -4.27
CA SER A 49 -14.96 -15.63 -5.42
C SER A 49 -14.05 -16.81 -5.10
N LEU A 50 -13.54 -16.89 -3.87
CA LEU A 50 -12.70 -18.01 -3.42
C LEU A 50 -13.52 -19.29 -3.21
N GLY A 51 -14.85 -19.18 -3.13
CA GLY A 51 -15.75 -20.29 -2.86
C GLY A 51 -15.70 -20.75 -1.41
N GLU A 52 -15.32 -19.88 -0.47
CA GLU A 52 -15.40 -20.15 0.98
C GLU A 52 -16.85 -20.03 1.48
N GLN A 53 -17.76 -20.77 0.84
CA GLN A 53 -19.04 -21.11 1.40
C GLN A 53 -18.90 -22.53 1.97
N ASP A 54 -18.63 -22.61 3.26
CA ASP A 54 -18.83 -23.78 4.14
C ASP A 54 -18.13 -25.12 3.85
N SER A 55 -17.01 -25.17 3.11
CA SER A 55 -16.26 -26.45 3.02
C SER A 55 -14.73 -26.32 3.09
N SER A 56 -14.21 -26.75 4.25
CA SER A 56 -12.84 -27.24 4.46
C SER A 56 -11.70 -26.25 4.15
N ALA A 57 -11.18 -25.63 5.21
CA ALA A 57 -10.03 -24.72 5.27
C ALA A 57 -8.73 -25.19 4.56
N ARG A 58 -8.66 -26.43 4.04
CA ARG A 58 -7.52 -26.94 3.27
C ARG A 58 -7.61 -26.63 1.78
N VAL A 59 -8.80 -26.40 1.23
CA VAL A 59 -8.99 -26.09 -0.21
C VAL A 59 -8.76 -24.61 -0.51
N GLY A 60 -9.07 -23.73 0.45
CA GLY A 60 -8.90 -22.27 0.31
C GLY A 60 -7.45 -21.83 0.07
N ILE A 61 -6.48 -22.44 0.77
CA ILE A 61 -5.05 -22.10 0.62
C ILE A 61 -4.52 -22.46 -0.78
N ALA A 62 -4.99 -23.58 -1.35
CA ALA A 62 -4.58 -24.01 -2.69
C ALA A 62 -5.13 -23.10 -3.79
N ARG A 63 -6.37 -22.62 -3.65
CA ARG A 63 -6.99 -21.66 -4.61
C ARG A 63 -6.42 -20.25 -4.48
N LEU A 64 -6.08 -19.79 -3.28
CA LEU A 64 -5.36 -18.52 -3.08
C LEU A 64 -4.00 -18.52 -3.78
N ARG A 65 -3.29 -19.67 -3.78
CA ARG A 65 -2.06 -19.84 -4.56
C ARG A 65 -2.31 -19.78 -6.06
N TYR A 66 -3.43 -20.32 -6.55
CA TYR A 66 -3.80 -20.23 -7.96
C TYR A 66 -4.12 -18.77 -8.38
N VAL A 67 -4.81 -18.00 -7.54
CA VAL A 67 -5.09 -16.58 -7.80
C VAL A 67 -3.82 -15.73 -7.69
N ASP A 68 -2.94 -15.94 -6.71
CA ASP A 68 -1.63 -15.28 -6.67
C ASP A 68 -0.80 -15.61 -7.92
N GLN A 69 -0.88 -16.86 -8.38
CA GLN A 69 -0.17 -17.30 -9.57
C GLN A 69 -0.78 -16.73 -10.86
N GLN A 70 -2.10 -16.61 -10.96
CA GLN A 70 -2.78 -15.91 -12.07
C GLN A 70 -2.51 -14.40 -12.05
N LEU A 71 -2.45 -13.76 -10.88
CA LEU A 71 -2.10 -12.36 -10.73
C LEU A 71 -0.63 -12.10 -11.11
N ARG A 72 0.28 -13.03 -10.73
CA ARG A 72 1.67 -13.02 -11.21
C ARG A 72 1.76 -13.27 -12.72
N GLN A 73 0.94 -14.17 -13.27
CA GLN A 73 0.91 -14.46 -14.71
C GLN A 73 0.36 -13.29 -15.52
N GLN A 74 -0.73 -12.64 -15.09
CA GLN A 74 -1.22 -11.40 -15.70
C GLN A 74 -0.18 -10.28 -15.66
N ARG A 75 0.63 -10.19 -14.58
CA ARG A 75 1.77 -9.25 -14.54
C ARG A 75 2.92 -9.66 -15.46
N ALA A 76 3.11 -10.96 -15.71
CA ALA A 76 4.10 -11.48 -16.65
C ALA A 76 3.69 -11.33 -18.13
N LEU A 77 2.38 -11.18 -18.41
CA LEU A 77 1.82 -10.92 -19.73
C LEU A 77 1.82 -9.44 -20.11
N GLN A 78 2.29 -8.53 -19.25
CA GLN A 78 2.71 -7.20 -19.67
C GLN A 78 4.15 -7.28 -20.17
N PRO A 79 4.42 -7.23 -21.49
CA PRO A 79 5.77 -7.02 -21.99
C PRO A 79 6.14 -5.55 -21.79
N LEU A 80 6.26 -5.13 -20.53
CA LEU A 80 6.92 -3.90 -20.13
C LEU A 80 7.72 -4.15 -18.85
N GLY A 81 8.47 -5.26 -18.88
CA GLY A 81 9.34 -5.76 -17.82
C GLY A 81 10.63 -4.95 -17.67
N MET A 82 10.53 -3.66 -17.37
CA MET A 82 11.70 -2.88 -16.93
C MET A 82 11.41 -1.88 -15.79
N MET A 83 10.16 -1.62 -15.40
CA MET A 83 9.86 -0.45 -14.56
C MET A 83 8.85 -0.66 -13.42
N GLN A 84 8.68 -1.88 -12.90
CA GLN A 84 7.96 -2.05 -11.62
C GLN A 84 8.87 -2.65 -10.56
N GLN A 85 9.87 -1.84 -10.20
CA GLN A 85 10.57 -1.89 -8.93
C GLN A 85 9.55 -2.15 -7.82
N HIS A 86 9.75 -3.23 -7.08
CA HIS A 86 8.93 -3.60 -5.93
C HIS A 86 9.01 -2.49 -4.86
N VAL A 87 8.07 -1.54 -4.89
CA VAL A 87 7.94 -0.41 -3.94
C VAL A 87 7.93 -0.84 -2.47
N TRP A 88 7.60 -2.11 -2.20
CA TRP A 88 7.49 -2.65 -0.83
C TRP A 88 8.64 -3.57 -0.40
N ARG A 89 9.62 -3.87 -1.27
CA ARG A 89 10.84 -4.56 -0.83
C ARG A 89 11.86 -3.51 -0.43
N PRO A 90 12.43 -3.57 0.80
CA PRO A 90 13.67 -2.83 1.05
C PRO A 90 14.69 -3.33 0.02
N GLN A 91 15.18 -2.44 -0.84
CA GLN A 91 16.27 -2.71 -1.78
C GLN A 91 17.50 -3.12 -0.97
N ARG A 92 17.62 -4.41 -0.65
CA ARG A 92 18.81 -4.99 -0.04
C ARG A 92 19.77 -5.32 -1.18
N GLY A 93 20.54 -4.31 -1.57
CA GLY A 93 21.63 -4.43 -2.53
C GLY A 93 21.94 -3.11 -3.20
N LEU A 94 23.23 -2.82 -3.39
CA LEU A 94 23.64 -1.81 -4.38
C LEU A 94 23.15 -2.29 -5.78
N PRO A 95 22.75 -1.38 -6.68
CA PRO A 95 22.44 -1.73 -8.06
C PRO A 95 23.58 -2.53 -8.69
N GLU A 96 23.27 -3.55 -9.51
CA GLU A 96 24.28 -4.41 -10.14
C GLU A 96 25.32 -3.60 -10.94
N ASN A 97 24.89 -2.51 -11.57
CA ASN A 97 25.77 -1.54 -12.25
C ASN A 97 26.74 -0.83 -11.29
N SER A 98 26.28 -0.44 -10.09
CA SER A 98 27.15 0.18 -9.10
C SER A 98 28.16 -0.84 -8.55
N VAL A 99 27.76 -2.10 -8.39
CA VAL A 99 28.64 -3.19 -7.93
C VAL A 99 29.67 -3.56 -9.00
N SER A 100 29.31 -3.57 -10.28
CA SER A 100 30.25 -3.89 -11.37
C SER A 100 31.28 -2.78 -11.56
N ILE A 101 30.88 -1.51 -11.49
CA ILE A 101 31.80 -0.36 -11.51
C ILE A 101 32.74 -0.43 -10.31
N LEU A 102 32.24 -0.69 -9.10
CA LEU A 102 33.07 -0.79 -7.89
C LEU A 102 34.06 -1.95 -8.00
N ARG A 103 33.64 -3.10 -8.51
CA ARG A 103 34.55 -4.23 -8.78
C ARG A 103 35.62 -3.84 -9.78
N ALA A 104 35.25 -3.30 -10.94
CA ALA A 104 36.23 -2.89 -11.96
C ALA A 104 37.24 -1.88 -11.41
N TRP A 105 36.77 -0.88 -10.66
CA TRP A 105 37.63 0.12 -10.02
C TRP A 105 38.57 -0.51 -8.98
N LEU A 106 38.07 -1.42 -8.14
CA LEU A 106 38.90 -2.17 -7.19
C LEU A 106 39.93 -3.06 -7.90
N PHE A 107 39.57 -3.73 -8.99
CA PHE A 107 40.51 -4.54 -9.78
C PHE A 107 41.61 -3.66 -10.38
N GLU A 108 41.26 -2.49 -10.90
CA GLU A 108 42.20 -1.54 -11.51
C GLU A 108 43.14 -0.91 -10.47
N HIS A 109 42.66 -0.67 -9.24
CA HIS A 109 43.43 0.06 -8.22
C HIS A 109 44.08 -0.83 -7.14
N PHE A 110 43.67 -2.10 -7.00
CA PHE A 110 44.18 -3.00 -5.94
C PHE A 110 44.70 -4.36 -6.44
N LEU A 111 44.53 -4.72 -7.72
CA LEU A 111 44.98 -6.03 -8.26
C LEU A 111 46.07 -5.93 -9.33
N HIS A 112 46.75 -4.79 -9.41
CA HIS A 112 48.11 -4.70 -9.95
C HIS A 112 49.06 -4.41 -8.78
N PRO A 113 50.11 -5.24 -8.55
CA PRO A 113 51.05 -5.07 -7.44
C PRO A 113 51.85 -3.76 -7.54
#